data_AF-A0A6P0NRV1-F1
#
_entry.id   AF-A0A6P0NRV1-F1
#
_cell.length_a   1.000
_cell.length_b   1.000
_cell.length_c   1.000
_cell.angle_alpha   90.00
_cell.angle_beta   90.00
_cell.angle_gamma   90.00
#
_symmetry.space_group_name_H-M   'P 1'
#
loop_
_entity.id
_entity.type
_entity.pdbx_description
1 polymer ?
#
loop_
_entity_poly.entity_id
_entity_poly.type
_entity_poly.pdbx_seq_one_letter_code
_entity_poly.pdbx_strand_id
1 'polypeptide(L)' 'MISKEKLQRLLELASVFLKVGSIGFGGMPAIIAMIKSEVTDKRKWLTQDQFIDFFGATNLLPGPNTVEIATHVGYLQSG' A
#
# COMPACT_ATOMS: atom_id res chain seq x y z
N MET A 1 -19.82 16.42 -5.81
CA MET A 1 -20.60 15.25 -5.32
C MET A 1 -19.69 14.03 -5.44
N ILE A 2 -19.25 13.42 -4.34
CA ILE A 2 -18.33 12.27 -4.38
C ILE A 2 -19.13 11.04 -4.85
N SER A 3 -18.67 10.35 -5.88
CA SER A 3 -19.31 9.12 -6.38
C SER A 3 -19.21 8.00 -5.34
N LYS A 4 -20.24 7.15 -5.24
CA LYS A 4 -20.26 5.99 -4.30
C LYS A 4 -19.04 5.09 -4.47
N GLU A 5 -18.56 4.90 -5.69
CA GLU A 5 -17.34 4.13 -5.97
C GLU A 5 -16.08 4.77 -5.35
N LYS A 6 -15.96 6.10 -5.41
CA LYS A 6 -14.82 6.80 -4.81
C LYS A 6 -14.82 6.65 -3.29
N LEU A 7 -15.99 6.70 -2.67
CA LEU A 7 -16.13 6.47 -1.23
C LEU A 7 -15.73 5.04 -0.84
N GLN A 8 -16.12 4.04 -1.63
CA GLN A 8 -15.71 2.65 -1.39
C GLN A 8 -14.20 2.47 -1.48
N ARG A 9 -13.53 3.04 -2.50
CA ARG A 9 -12.07 2.99 -2.64
C ARG A 9 -11.34 3.64 -1.46
N LEU A 10 -11.83 4.79 -0.99
CA LEU A 10 -11.25 5.47 0.18
C LEU A 10 -11.41 4.65 1.46
N LEU A 11 -12.57 4.00 1.66
CA LEU A 11 -12.79 3.11 2.80
C LEU A 11 -11.90 1.87 2.74
N GLU A 12 -11.67 1.33 1.53
CA GLU A 12 -10.74 0.22 1.34
C GLU A 12 -9.30 0.61 1.69
N LEU A 13 -8.82 1.75 1.20
CA LEU A 13 -7.49 2.28 1.54
C LEU A 13 -7.37 2.50 3.06
N ALA A 14 -8.35 3.16 3.67
CA ALA A 14 -8.36 3.40 5.10
C ALA A 14 -8.31 2.08 5.89
N SER A 15 -9.08 1.07 5.47
CA SER A 15 -9.08 -0.26 6.10
C SER A 15 -7.71 -0.95 6.02
N VAL A 16 -7.05 -0.89 4.85
CA VAL A 16 -5.70 -1.47 4.66
C VAL A 16 -4.69 -0.80 5.58
N PHE A 17 -4.60 0.54 5.54
CA PHE A 17 -3.60 1.25 6.32
C PHE A 17 -3.88 1.18 7.82
N LEU A 18 -5.14 1.17 8.25
CA LEU A 18 -5.51 0.94 9.64
C LEU A 18 -5.08 -0.45 10.11
N LYS A 19 -5.27 -1.49 9.28
CA LYS A 19 -4.84 -2.84 9.58
C LYS A 19 -3.32 -2.95 9.67
N VAL A 20 -2.60 -2.38 8.69
CA VAL A 20 -1.13 -2.36 8.68
C VAL A 20 -0.58 -1.61 9.88
N GLY A 21 -1.18 -0.48 10.26
CA GLY A 21 -0.79 0.28 11.45
C GLY A 21 -1.14 -0.39 12.78
N SER A 22 -2.25 -1.13 12.83
CA SER A 22 -2.71 -1.78 14.08
C SER A 22 -2.09 -3.15 14.32
N ILE A 23 -1.75 -3.89 13.27
CA ILE A 23 -1.28 -5.29 13.34
C ILE A 23 0.13 -5.45 12.76
N GLY A 24 0.73 -4.37 12.24
CA GLY A 24 2.12 -4.35 11.75
C GLY A 24 3.16 -4.42 12.86
N PHE A 25 3.02 -5.37 13.77
CA PHE A 25 4.04 -5.73 14.77
C PHE A 25 4.95 -6.81 14.18
N GLY A 26 6.26 -6.68 14.33
CA GLY A 26 7.26 -7.59 13.74
C GLY A 26 8.43 -6.92 13.00
N GLY A 27 8.51 -5.58 13.04
CA GLY A 27 9.59 -4.81 12.40
C GLY A 27 9.32 -4.47 10.93
N MET A 28 10.20 -3.66 10.33
CA MET A 28 10.00 -3.14 8.96
C MET A 28 9.78 -4.22 7.89
N PRO A 29 10.51 -5.36 7.89
CA PRO A 29 10.29 -6.40 6.87
C PRO A 29 8.89 -7.02 6.94
N ALA A 30 8.34 -7.20 8.15
CA ALA A 30 7.01 -7.77 8.34
C ALA A 30 5.92 -6.82 7.82
N ILE A 31 6.08 -5.52 8.08
CA ILE A 31 5.16 -4.49 7.58
C ILE A 31 5.18 -4.45 6.05
N ILE A 32 6.37 -4.48 5.42
CA ILE A 32 6.51 -4.49 3.96
C ILE A 32 5.86 -5.74 3.35
N ALA A 33 6.07 -6.93 3.95
CA ALA A 33 5.46 -8.17 3.49
C ALA A 33 3.92 -8.13 3.62
N MET A 34 3.40 -7.52 4.68
CA MET A 34 1.96 -7.33 4.88
C MET A 34 1.37 -6.40 3.82
N ILE A 35 2.02 -5.27 3.55
CA ILE A 35 1.59 -4.34 2.49
C ILE A 35 1.60 -5.06 1.14
N LYS A 36 2.69 -5.76 0.80
CA LYS A 36 2.79 -6.55 -0.44
C LYS A 36 1.59 -7.47 -0.60
N SER A 37 1.32 -8.32 0.40
CA SER A 37 0.22 -9.29 0.30
C SER A 37 -1.17 -8.64 0.17
N GLU A 38 -1.41 -7.52 0.86
CA GLU A 38 -2.67 -6.78 0.70
C GLU A 38 -2.84 -6.20 -0.70
N VAL A 39 -1.78 -5.61 -1.27
CA VAL A 39 -1.85 -4.91 -2.57
C VAL A 39 -1.72 -5.84 -3.78
N THR A 40 -1.00 -6.97 -3.67
CA THR A 40 -0.81 -7.94 -4.77
C THR A 40 -1.78 -9.11 -4.70
N ASP A 41 -1.93 -9.74 -3.53
CA ASP A 41 -2.61 -11.05 -3.45
C ASP A 41 -4.11 -10.87 -3.21
N LYS A 42 -4.46 -10.06 -2.21
CA LYS A 42 -5.85 -9.89 -1.78
C LYS A 42 -6.63 -8.95 -2.68
N ARG A 43 -6.07 -7.77 -2.94
CA ARG A 43 -6.77 -6.72 -3.67
C ARG A 43 -6.35 -6.57 -5.12
N LYS A 44 -5.19 -7.13 -5.48
CA LYS A 44 -4.65 -7.13 -6.86
C LYS A 44 -4.62 -5.73 -7.48
N TRP A 45 -4.31 -4.73 -6.66
CA TRP A 45 -4.13 -3.34 -7.11
C TRP A 45 -2.82 -3.19 -7.89
N LEU A 46 -1.82 -4.01 -7.56
CA LEU A 46 -0.54 -4.10 -8.23
C LEU A 46 -0.22 -5.55 -8.57
N THR A 47 0.51 -5.77 -9.65
CA THR A 47 1.15 -7.06 -9.89
C THR A 47 2.38 -7.22 -8.99
N GLN A 48 2.84 -8.46 -8.83
CA GLN A 48 4.04 -8.75 -8.06
C GLN A 48 5.28 -8.03 -8.62
N ASP A 49 5.40 -7.97 -9.95
CA ASP A 49 6.50 -7.29 -10.62
C ASP A 49 6.45 -5.78 -10.41
N GLN A 50 5.26 -5.17 -10.55
CA GLN A 50 5.08 -3.75 -10.27
C GLN A 50 5.46 -3.41 -8.82
N PHE A 51 5.08 -4.26 -7.86
CA PHE A 51 5.47 -4.05 -6.47
C PHE A 51 7.00 -4.12 -6.28
N ILE A 52 7.67 -5.07 -6.92
CA ILE A 52 9.13 -5.23 -6.82
C ILE A 52 9.84 -4.03 -7.45
N ASP A 53 9.39 -3.56 -8.62
CA ASP A 53 9.95 -2.39 -9.28
C ASP A 53 9.81 -1.14 -8.42
N PHE A 54 8.62 -0.90 -7.85
CA PHE A 54 8.39 0.23 -6.94
C PHE A 54 9.18 0.09 -5.64
N PHE A 55 9.25 -1.10 -5.06
CA PHE A 55 10.05 -1.34 -3.87
C PHE A 55 11.54 -1.10 -4.13
N GLY A 56 12.06 -1.53 -5.29
CA GLY A 56 13.42 -1.23 -5.71
C GLY A 56 13.66 0.27 -5.84
N ALA A 57 12.69 1.01 -6.41
CA ALA A 57 12.76 2.46 -6.55
C ALA A 57 12.78 3.19 -5.19
N THR A 58 11.98 2.76 -4.21
CA THR A 58 11.99 3.39 -2.87
C THR A 58 13.30 3.19 -2.13
N ASN A 59 13.98 2.05 -2.32
CA ASN A 59 15.32 1.82 -1.75
C ASN A 59 16.40 2.76 -2.33
N LEU A 60 16.17 3.35 -3.50
CA LEU A 60 17.08 4.34 -4.11
C LEU A 60 16.80 5.77 -3.61
N LEU A 61 15.61 6.02 -3.05
CA LEU A 61 15.22 7.31 -2.51
C LEU A 61 15.60 7.39 -1.03
N PRO A 62 16.16 8.52 -0.54
CA PRO A 62 16.38 8.70 0.87
C PRO A 62 15.02 8.93 1.56
N GLY A 63 14.43 7.87 2.11
CA GLY A 63 13.12 7.96 2.76
C GLY A 63 12.68 6.64 3.43
N PRO A 64 11.61 6.69 4.25
CA PRO A 64 10.99 5.49 4.79
C PRO A 64 10.18 4.78 3.71
N ASN A 65 10.73 3.71 3.13
CA ASN A 65 10.14 2.91 2.05
C ASN A 65 8.66 2.57 2.27
N THR A 66 8.25 2.28 3.51
CA THR A 66 6.88 1.95 3.89
C THR A 66 5.89 3.09 3.62
N VAL A 67 6.29 4.34 3.87
CA VAL A 67 5.44 5.51 3.63
C VAL A 67 5.36 5.82 2.15
N GLU A 68 6.45 5.66 1.41
CA GLU A 68 6.50 5.88 -0.03
C GLU A 68 5.61 4.87 -0.78
N ILE A 69 5.70 3.59 -0.43
CA ILE A 69 4.82 2.54 -0.99
C ILE A 69 3.36 2.82 -0.65
N ALA A 70 3.07 3.16 0.61
CA ALA A 70 1.72 3.48 1.05
C ALA A 70 1.13 4.67 0.26
N THR A 71 1.92 5.72 0.10
CA THR A 71 1.54 6.93 -0.64
C THR A 71 1.31 6.61 -2.11
N HIS A 72 2.18 5.84 -2.73
CA HIS A 72 2.05 5.45 -4.13
C HIS A 72 0.79 4.61 -4.37
N VAL A 73 0.51 3.64 -3.50
CA VAL A 73 -0.71 2.82 -3.56
C VAL A 73 -1.97 3.67 -3.37
N GLY A 74 -1.94 4.62 -2.43
CA GLY A 74 -3.04 5.57 -2.21
C GLY A 74 -3.33 6.43 -3.44
N TYR A 75 -2.28 6.97 -4.05
CA TYR A 75 -2.36 7.75 -5.29
C TYR A 75 -2.97 6.95 -6.44
N LEU A 76 -2.48 5.72 -6.68
CA LEU A 76 -3.00 4.87 -7.76
C LEU A 76 -4.48 4.53 -7.60
N GLN A 77 -4.97 4.35 -6.37
CA GLN A 77 -6.35 3.96 -6.15
C GLN A 77 -7.35 5.12 -6.17
N SER A 78 -6.99 6.26 -5.58
CA SER A 78 -7.96 7.33 -5.29
C SER A 78 -7.60 8.71 -5.83
N GLY A 79 -6.40 8.89 -6.42
CA GLY A 79 -5.94 10.13 -7.03
C GLY A 79 -5.47 11.15 -6.01
#